data_AF-A0A964RTE0-F1
#
_entry.id   AF-A0A964RTE0-F1
#
_cell.length_a   1.000
_cell.length_b   1.000
_cell.length_c   1.000
_cell.angle_alpha   90.00
_cell.angle_beta   90.00
_cell.angle_gamma   90.00
#
_symmetry.space_group_name_H-M   'P 1'
#
loop_
_entity.id
_entity.type
_entity.pdbx_description
1 polymer ?
#
loop_
_entity_poly.entity_id
_entity_poly.type
_entity_poly.pdbx_seq_one_letter_code
_entity_poly.pdbx_strand_id
1 'polypeptide(L)'
;MIKKESLKYNYNWSPTGIPGNDGNTNVSNGHDVLTFINWFFKEHGLMSLHNVERIEWLIQKAPQNYRSKNELCSYVRKNWDRFPEDMSKKLVGKSIERVGEML
;
A
#
# COMPACT_ATOMS: atom_id res chain seq x y z
N MET A 1 -4.59 11.86 -6.94
CA MET A 1 -3.75 10.70 -7.29
C MET A 1 -2.70 10.52 -6.20
N ILE A 2 -2.57 9.32 -5.66
CA ILE A 2 -1.62 8.97 -4.59
C ILE A 2 -0.21 8.95 -5.16
N LYS A 3 0.75 9.51 -4.42
CA LYS A 3 2.17 9.57 -4.79
C LYS A 3 2.99 8.60 -3.95
N LYS A 4 4.20 8.27 -4.42
CA LYS A 4 5.19 7.47 -3.65
C LYS A 4 5.38 8.00 -2.22
N GLU A 5 5.41 9.32 -2.07
CA GLU A 5 5.61 10.02 -0.79
C GLU A 5 4.46 9.80 0.20
N SER A 6 3.29 9.38 -0.29
CA SER A 6 2.11 9.08 0.53
C SER A 6 2.15 7.68 1.13
N LEU A 7 3.08 6.82 0.69
CA LEU A 7 3.26 5.46 1.19
C LEU A 7 4.21 5.48 2.39
N LYS A 8 3.81 4.81 3.48
CA LYS A 8 4.56 4.74 4.74
C LYS A 8 5.50 3.54 4.85
N TYR A 9 5.30 2.52 4.02
CA TYR A 9 6.11 1.30 4.03
C TYR A 9 7.28 1.38 3.05
N ASN A 10 8.34 0.64 3.37
CA ASN A 10 9.50 0.53 2.51
C ASN A 10 9.20 -0.46 1.39
N TYR A 11 9.17 0.04 0.16
CA TYR A 11 9.03 -0.78 -1.03
C TYR A 11 10.31 -0.82 -1.85
N ASN A 12 10.47 -1.88 -2.61
CA ASN A 12 11.46 -1.89 -3.68
C ASN A 12 10.94 -1.04 -4.86
N TRP A 13 11.73 -0.05 -5.27
CA TRP A 13 11.42 0.84 -6.40
C TRP A 13 12.33 0.58 -7.61
N SER A 14 13.13 -0.49 -7.57
CA SER A 14 14.05 -0.83 -8.63
C SER A 14 13.30 -0.94 -9.97
N PRO A 15 13.77 -0.23 -11.02
CA PRO A 15 13.18 -0.30 -12.36
C PRO A 15 13.39 -1.66 -13.04
N THR A 16 14.17 -2.56 -12.42
CA THR A 16 14.55 -3.87 -12.95
C THR A 16 13.54 -4.97 -12.70
N GLY A 17 12.45 -4.69 -11.98
CA GLY A 17 11.29 -5.57 -11.99
C GLY A 17 10.54 -5.35 -13.29
N ILE A 18 10.68 -6.27 -14.25
CA ILE A 18 9.75 -6.38 -15.38
C ILE A 18 8.34 -6.25 -14.75
N PRO A 19 7.53 -5.21 -15.08
CA PRO A 19 6.16 -5.14 -14.60
C PRO A 19 5.55 -6.48 -14.97
N GLY A 20 5.06 -7.24 -13.97
CA GLY A 20 4.78 -8.65 -14.13
C GLY A 20 4.10 -8.90 -15.48
N ASN A 21 4.87 -9.43 -16.44
CA ASN A 21 4.49 -9.50 -17.86
C ASN A 21 3.21 -10.36 -18.06
N ASP A 22 2.79 -11.03 -17.00
CA ASP A 22 1.65 -11.93 -16.90
C ASP A 22 0.51 -11.42 -15.99
N GLY A 23 0.39 -10.11 -15.75
CA GLY A 23 -0.66 -9.58 -14.87
C GLY A 23 -0.42 -9.85 -13.38
N ASN A 24 0.82 -10.20 -13.02
CA ASN A 24 1.24 -10.44 -11.64
C ASN A 24 1.49 -9.13 -10.89
N THR A 25 0.76 -8.91 -9.79
CA THR A 25 0.98 -7.78 -8.89
C THR A 25 1.96 -8.17 -7.80
N ASN A 26 3.16 -7.58 -7.77
CA ASN A 26 4.13 -7.83 -6.71
C ASN A 26 3.92 -6.84 -5.54
N VAL A 27 3.44 -7.34 -4.41
CA VAL A 27 3.19 -6.52 -3.20
C VAL A 27 4.47 -5.95 -2.55
N SER A 28 5.65 -6.45 -2.92
CA SER A 28 6.94 -5.88 -2.51
C SER A 28 7.47 -4.81 -3.46
N ASN A 29 6.88 -4.65 -4.66
CA ASN A 29 7.25 -3.62 -5.63
C ASN A 29 6.37 -2.38 -5.44
N GLY A 30 7.02 -1.24 -5.17
CA GLY A 30 6.34 0.04 -4.91
C GLY A 30 5.57 0.55 -6.12
N HIS A 31 6.03 0.27 -7.34
CA HIS A 31 5.32 0.67 -8.57
C HIS A 31 4.01 -0.08 -8.74
N ASP A 32 4.01 -1.39 -8.48
CA ASP A 32 2.80 -2.23 -8.59
C ASP A 32 1.78 -1.87 -7.51
N VAL A 33 2.26 -1.68 -6.27
CA VAL A 33 1.43 -1.28 -5.13
C VAL A 33 0.80 0.10 -5.37
N LEU A 34 1.59 1.07 -5.83
CA LEU A 34 1.09 2.41 -6.11
C LEU A 34 0.06 2.42 -7.25
N THR A 35 0.30 1.60 -8.28
CA THR A 35 -0.64 1.41 -9.40
C THR A 35 -1.95 0.79 -8.91
N PHE A 36 -1.87 -0.24 -8.07
CA PHE A 36 -3.04 -0.88 -7.47
C PHE A 36 -3.84 0.11 -6.59
N ILE A 37 -3.18 0.85 -5.69
CA ILE A 37 -3.84 1.81 -4.80
C ILE A 37 -4.57 2.88 -5.60
N ASN A 38 -3.90 3.48 -6.59
CA ASN A 38 -4.51 4.50 -7.44
C ASN A 38 -5.70 3.97 -8.24
N TRP A 39 -5.60 2.75 -8.78
CA TRP A 39 -6.72 2.08 -9.46
C TRP A 39 -7.88 1.84 -8.50
N PHE A 40 -7.63 1.23 -7.33
CA PHE A 40 -8.66 0.93 -6.34
C PHE A 40 -9.38 2.21 -5.86
N PHE A 41 -8.62 3.28 -5.63
CA PHE A 41 -9.15 4.58 -5.22
C PHE A 41 -10.05 5.20 -6.26
N LYS A 42 -9.67 5.11 -7.54
CA LYS A 42 -10.47 5.59 -8.68
C LYS A 42 -11.78 4.82 -8.83
N GLU A 43 -11.73 3.50 -8.70
CA GLU A 43 -12.91 2.63 -8.85
C GLU A 43 -13.91 2.80 -7.69
N HIS A 44 -13.43 3.06 -6.47
CA HIS A 44 -14.26 3.10 -5.27
C HIS A 44 -14.53 4.51 -4.71
N GLY A 45 -14.03 5.57 -5.36
CA GLY A 45 -14.23 6.95 -4.91
C GLY A 45 -13.58 7.28 -3.56
N LEU A 46 -12.58 6.51 -3.16
CA LEU A 46 -11.90 6.66 -1.87
C LEU A 46 -10.67 7.55 -2.11
N MET A 47 -10.68 8.82 -1.70
CA MET A 47 -9.54 9.75 -1.89
C MET A 47 -9.10 10.44 -0.60
N SER A 48 -9.03 9.71 0.51
CA SER A 48 -8.50 10.22 1.78
C SER A 48 -7.16 9.56 2.12
N LEU A 49 -6.27 10.30 2.80
CA LEU A 49 -4.99 9.78 3.28
C LEU A 49 -5.18 8.59 4.23
N HIS A 50 -6.21 8.62 5.07
CA HIS A 50 -6.59 7.52 5.96
C HIS A 50 -6.86 6.22 5.19
N ASN A 51 -7.54 6.31 4.05
CA ASN A 51 -7.78 5.14 3.21
C ASN A 51 -6.48 4.63 2.57
N VAL A 52 -5.48 5.50 2.34
CA VAL A 52 -4.20 5.09 1.74
C VAL A 52 -3.47 4.22 2.73
N GLU A 53 -3.34 4.70 3.97
CA GLU A 53 -2.73 3.96 5.08
C GLU A 53 -3.42 2.63 5.32
N ARG A 54 -4.76 2.62 5.24
CA ARG A 54 -5.55 1.40 5.38
C ARG A 54 -5.23 0.37 4.31
N ILE A 55 -5.27 0.75 3.03
CA ILE A 55 -4.95 -0.18 1.94
C ILE A 55 -3.50 -0.63 2.03
N GLU A 56 -2.60 0.30 2.27
CA GLU A 56 -1.18 0.01 2.37
C GLU A 56 -0.89 -1.02 3.49
N TRP A 57 -1.51 -0.84 4.66
CA TRP A 57 -1.42 -1.82 5.74
C TRP A 57 -1.97 -3.19 5.36
N LEU A 58 -3.12 -3.23 4.68
CA LEU A 58 -3.71 -4.48 4.22
C LEU A 58 -2.81 -5.19 3.21
N ILE A 59 -2.23 -4.46 2.25
CA ILE A 59 -1.29 -5.02 1.27
C ILE A 59 -0.06 -5.63 1.97
N GLN A 60 0.46 -4.97 3.01
CA GLN A 60 1.58 -5.48 3.80
C GLN A 60 1.25 -6.73 4.63
N LYS A 61 -0.03 -6.93 4.97
CA LYS A 61 -0.52 -8.14 5.65
C LYS A 61 -0.99 -9.22 4.69
N ALA A 62 -1.11 -8.90 3.41
CA ALA A 62 -1.48 -9.84 2.39
C ALA A 62 -0.36 -10.89 2.23
N PRO A 63 -0.68 -12.20 2.14
CA PRO A 63 0.31 -13.19 1.76
C PRO A 63 1.10 -12.75 0.51
N GLN A 64 2.42 -12.91 0.55
CA GLN A 64 3.33 -12.56 -0.55
C GLN A 64 3.07 -13.36 -1.85
N ASN A 65 2.17 -14.33 -1.77
CA ASN A 65 1.84 -15.27 -2.82
C ASN A 65 0.73 -14.73 -3.74
N TYR A 66 0.16 -13.55 -3.48
CA TYR A 66 -0.85 -12.98 -4.37
C TYR A 66 -0.22 -12.62 -5.71
N ARG A 67 -0.72 -13.26 -6.76
CA ARG A 67 -0.19 -13.14 -8.11
C ARG A 67 -1.11 -12.33 -9.00
N SER A 68 -2.12 -11.64 -8.49
CA SER A 68 -2.98 -10.84 -9.37
C SER A 68 -3.62 -9.66 -8.66
N LYS A 69 -3.91 -8.63 -9.46
CA LYS A 69 -4.65 -7.44 -9.04
C LYS A 69 -6.01 -7.80 -8.44
N ASN A 70 -6.66 -8.82 -9.00
CA ASN A 70 -8.00 -9.26 -8.59
C ASN A 70 -7.98 -9.99 -7.23
N GLU A 71 -6.97 -10.83 -6.99
CA GLU A 71 -6.79 -11.47 -5.69
C GLU A 71 -6.46 -10.44 -4.61
N LEU A 72 -5.58 -9.49 -4.91
CA LEU A 72 -5.25 -8.41 -3.97
C LEU A 72 -6.47 -7.54 -3.68
N CYS A 73 -7.27 -7.20 -4.70
CA CYS A 73 -8.54 -6.50 -4.52
C CYS A 73 -9.52 -7.29 -3.63
N SER A 74 -9.68 -8.59 -3.89
CA SER A 74 -10.55 -9.46 -3.11
C SER A 74 -10.09 -9.55 -1.65
N TYR A 75 -8.78 -9.63 -1.42
CA TYR A 75 -8.19 -9.62 -0.08
C TYR A 75 -8.47 -8.30 0.64
N VAL A 76 -8.21 -7.15 -0.01
CA VAL A 76 -8.44 -5.82 0.57
C VAL A 76 -9.91 -5.63 0.92
N ARG A 77 -10.83 -6.02 0.03
CA ARG A 77 -12.28 -5.94 0.28
C ARG A 77 -12.71 -6.83 1.45
N LYS A 78 -12.23 -8.07 1.51
CA LYS A 78 -12.58 -9.03 2.58
C LYS A 78 -12.04 -8.61 3.96
N ASN A 79 -10.94 -7.88 3.98
CA ASN A 79 -10.26 -7.48 5.22
C ASN A 79 -10.39 -5.99 5.52
N TRP A 80 -11.25 -5.25 4.79
CA TRP A 80 -11.36 -3.79 4.90
C TRP A 80 -11.64 -3.31 6.33
N ASP A 81 -12.56 -3.99 7.02
CA ASP A 81 -12.97 -3.67 8.40
C ASP A 81 -12.01 -4.18 9.48
N ARG A 82 -10.95 -4.90 9.09
CA ARG A 82 -9.92 -5.39 10.03
C ARG A 82 -8.85 -4.35 10.34
N PHE A 83 -8.90 -3.19 9.69
CA PHE A 83 -7.97 -2.11 9.95
C PHE A 83 -8.20 -1.56 11.36
N PRO A 84 -7.22 -1.69 12.28
CA PRO A 84 -7.39 -1.22 13.65
C PRO A 84 -7.59 0.30 13.65
N GLU A 85 -8.63 0.77 14.33
CA GLU A 85 -8.95 2.21 14.44
C GLU A 85 -7.78 3.03 15.01
N ASP A 86 -6.92 2.40 15.81
CA ASP A 86 -5.77 2.99 16.49
C ASP A 86 -4.49 3.12 15.63
N MET A 87 -4.44 2.47 14.45
CA MET A 87 -3.25 2.49 13.60
C MET A 87 -2.97 3.84 12.95
N SER A 88 -3.99 4.67 12.72
CA SER A 88 -3.84 6.04 12.24
C SER A 88 -3.01 6.90 13.22
N LYS A 89 -3.14 6.65 14.53
CA LYS A 89 -2.41 7.37 15.58
C LYS A 89 -0.96 6.88 15.70
N LYS A 90 -0.70 5.57 15.60
CA LYS A 90 0.66 4.99 15.72
C LYS A 90 1.56 5.24 14.52
N LEU A 91 1.01 5.30 13.31
CA LEU A 91 1.78 5.61 12.10
C LEU A 91 2.19 7.09 12.03
N VAL A 92 1.48 7.99 12.70
CA VAL A 92 1.91 9.40 12.88
C VAL A 92 3.08 9.49 13.86
N GLY A 93 3.04 8.76 14.99
CA GLY A 93 4.12 8.75 15.97
C GLY A 93 5.47 8.29 15.40
N LYS A 94 5.49 7.23 14.59
CA LYS A 94 6.71 6.70 13.96
C LYS A 94 7.31 7.57 12.85
N SER A 95 6.53 8.50 12.27
CA SER A 95 7.04 9.43 11.27
C SER A 95 7.79 10.62 11.88
N ILE A 96 7.53 10.95 13.15
CA ILE A 96 8.19 12.07 13.83
C ILE A 96 9.59 11.67 14.36
N GLU A 97 9.79 10.40 14.75
CA GLU A 97 11.08 9.94 15.29
C GLU A 97 12.20 9.81 14.22
N ARG A 98 11.88 9.74 12.92
CA ARG A 98 12.90 9.58 11.86
C ARG A 98 13.45 10.89 11.29
N VAL A 99 13.02 12.05 11.80
CA VAL A 99 13.56 13.36 11.41
C VAL A 99 14.50 13.95 12.49
N GLY A 100 14.77 13.21 13.57
CA GLY A 100 15.53 13.68 14.74
C GLY A 100 16.94 13.10 14.92
N GLU A 101 17.37 12.12 14.11
CA GLU A 101 18.72 11.53 14.20
C GLU A 101 19.53 11.80 12.92
N MET A 102 19.76 13.08 12.63
CA MET A 102 20.88 13.54 11.82
C MET A 102 21.35 14.87 12.43
N LEU A 103 22.03 14.78 13.57
CA LEU A 103 22.96 15.80 14.06
C LEU A 103 24.34 15.15 14.20
#